data_AF-A0A935XEI1-F1
#
_entry.id   AF-A0A935XEI1-F1
#
_cell.length_a   1.000
_cell.length_b   1.000
_cell.length_c   1.000
_cell.angle_alpha   90.00
_cell.angle_beta   90.00
_cell.angle_gamma   90.00
#
_symmetry.space_group_name_H-M   'P 1'
#
loop_
_entity.id
_entity.type
_entity.pdbx_description
1 polymer ?
#
loop_
_entity_poly.entity_id
_entity_poly.type
_entity_poly.pdbx_seq_one_letter_code
_entity_poly.pdbx_strand_id
1 'polypeptide(L)'
;MKPTAGARGRALRGWWFALAAVAIGYHAAPVPHIAPDEALLARLGYPPTARLLILHADDMAMTSGVTHVTQSAVRAGIVNSASMLAPPSFVDSVPTLLRAGERFDIGVHLTLTSESARLRWPPGRWTTVTSPSTT
;
A
#
# COMPACT_ATOMS: atom_id res chain seq x y z
N MET A 1 33.69 -73.25 -9.97
CA MET A 1 32.65 -73.60 -8.97
C MET A 1 31.80 -72.36 -8.74
N LYS A 2 30.52 -72.39 -9.12
CA LYS A 2 29.59 -71.25 -8.98
C LYS A 2 28.68 -71.52 -7.76
N PRO A 3 28.47 -70.52 -6.90
CA PRO A 3 27.14 -70.25 -6.34
C PRO A 3 26.80 -68.75 -6.48
N THR A 4 25.76 -68.36 -7.22
CA THR A 4 24.35 -68.10 -6.80
C THR A 4 24.09 -66.76 -6.09
N ALA A 5 23.42 -65.89 -6.85
CA ALA A 5 22.26 -65.05 -6.49
C ALA A 5 22.27 -64.15 -5.24
N GLY A 6 22.00 -62.85 -5.48
CA GLY A 6 20.95 -62.15 -4.71
C GLY A 6 21.18 -60.67 -4.42
N ALA A 7 20.10 -59.90 -4.55
CA ALA A 7 19.89 -58.49 -4.13
C ALA A 7 20.53 -57.41 -5.03
N ARG A 8 19.90 -57.04 -6.17
CA ARG A 8 18.81 -56.04 -6.30
C ARG A 8 19.15 -54.68 -5.67
N GLY A 9 19.52 -53.75 -6.54
CA GLY A 9 19.81 -52.37 -6.19
C GLY A 9 18.61 -51.56 -5.70
N ARG A 10 18.92 -50.44 -5.05
CA ARG A 10 18.01 -49.32 -4.85
C ARG A 10 18.68 -48.07 -5.42
N ALA A 11 18.26 -47.71 -6.62
CA ALA A 11 18.53 -46.41 -7.19
C ALA A 11 17.82 -45.34 -6.36
N LEU A 12 18.58 -44.36 -5.87
CA LEU A 12 18.09 -43.15 -5.22
C LEU A 12 17.23 -42.39 -6.24
N ARG A 13 15.92 -42.38 -6.03
CA ARG A 13 14.96 -41.66 -6.87
C ARG A 13 15.03 -40.18 -6.50
N GLY A 14 15.48 -39.38 -7.47
CA GLY A 14 15.55 -37.92 -7.38
C GLY A 14 14.18 -37.29 -7.16
N TRP A 15 14.13 -36.39 -6.19
CA TRP A 15 13.02 -35.49 -5.96
C TRP A 15 13.16 -34.32 -6.93
N TRP A 16 12.59 -34.48 -8.13
CA TRP A 16 12.34 -33.35 -9.02
C TRP A 16 11.13 -32.60 -8.46
N PHE A 17 11.36 -31.50 -7.73
CA PHE A 17 10.30 -30.54 -7.44
C PHE A 17 9.90 -29.86 -8.75
N ALA A 18 8.80 -30.32 -9.35
CA ALA A 18 8.14 -29.59 -10.42
C ALA A 18 7.40 -28.39 -9.80
N LEU A 19 7.99 -27.21 -9.93
CA LEU A 19 7.30 -25.93 -9.72
C LEU A 19 6.27 -25.76 -10.85
N ALA A 20 5.02 -26.14 -10.59
CA ALA A 20 3.91 -25.75 -11.44
C ALA A 20 3.63 -24.26 -11.21
N ALA A 21 4.14 -23.41 -12.11
CA ALA A 21 3.74 -22.01 -12.18
C ALA A 21 2.30 -21.95 -12.70
N VAL A 22 1.34 -21.73 -11.81
CA VAL A 22 -0.03 -21.36 -12.20
C VAL A 22 0.01 -19.89 -12.62
N ALA A 23 0.17 -19.63 -13.91
CA ALA A 23 -0.03 -18.31 -14.48
C ALA A 23 -1.55 -18.04 -14.52
N ILE A 24 -2.07 -17.37 -13.50
CA ILE A 24 -3.40 -16.76 -13.55
C ILE A 24 -3.33 -15.64 -14.59
N GLY A 25 -3.79 -15.91 -15.80
CA GLY A 25 -3.96 -14.90 -16.84
C GLY A 25 -5.03 -13.90 -16.41
N TYR A 26 -4.61 -12.80 -15.80
CA TYR A 26 -5.46 -11.62 -15.64
C TYR A 26 -5.56 -10.96 -17.02
N HIS A 27 -6.59 -11.29 -17.79
CA HIS A 27 -7.06 -10.38 -18.84
C HIS A 27 -7.80 -9.23 -18.14
N ALA A 28 -7.03 -8.25 -17.66
CA ALA A 28 -7.60 -6.94 -17.37
C ALA A 28 -8.17 -6.41 -18.69
N ALA A 29 -9.49 -6.31 -18.80
CA ALA A 29 -10.11 -5.53 -19.86
C ALA A 29 -9.45 -4.13 -19.85
N PRO A 30 -9.22 -3.50 -21.03
CA PRO A 30 -8.68 -2.15 -21.05
C PRO A 30 -9.62 -1.26 -20.24
N VAL A 31 -9.16 -0.80 -19.08
CA VAL A 31 -9.88 0.23 -18.34
C VAL A 31 -9.94 1.44 -19.27
N PRO A 32 -11.13 1.96 -19.61
CA PRO A 32 -11.24 3.09 -20.51
C PRO A 32 -10.34 4.21 -20.02
N HIS A 33 -9.36 4.58 -20.84
CA HIS A 33 -8.48 5.70 -20.54
C HIS A 33 -9.30 6.98 -20.68
N ILE A 34 -9.82 7.48 -19.57
CA ILE A 34 -10.19 8.89 -19.47
C ILE A 34 -8.86 9.64 -19.57
N ALA A 35 -8.54 10.13 -20.76
CA ALA A 35 -7.38 10.99 -20.92
C ALA A 35 -7.56 12.19 -19.95
N PRO A 36 -6.55 12.52 -19.13
CA PRO A 36 -6.61 13.74 -18.36
C PRO A 36 -6.84 14.91 -19.32
N ASP A 37 -7.70 15.84 -18.91
CA ASP A 37 -7.99 17.06 -19.68
C ASP A 37 -6.67 17.74 -20.07
N GLU A 38 -6.46 18.00 -21.37
CA GLU A 38 -5.25 18.68 -21.86
C GLU A 38 -5.05 20.02 -21.14
N ALA A 39 -6.14 20.71 -20.78
CA ALA A 39 -6.08 21.93 -20.00
C ALA A 39 -5.56 21.70 -18.58
N LEU A 40 -5.87 20.56 -17.95
CA LEU A 40 -5.33 20.19 -16.63
C LEU A 40 -3.84 19.86 -16.71
N LEU A 41 -3.41 19.07 -17.70
CA LEU A 41 -1.99 18.74 -17.88
C LEU A 41 -1.14 20.01 -18.11
N ALA A 42 -1.62 20.92 -18.97
CA ALA A 42 -0.96 22.20 -19.21
C ALA A 42 -0.88 23.07 -17.94
N ARG A 43 -1.96 23.13 -17.15
CA ARG A 43 -1.97 23.85 -15.86
C ARG A 43 -1.01 23.26 -14.83
N LEU A 44 -0.79 21.94 -14.87
CA LEU A 44 0.17 21.24 -14.02
C LEU A 44 1.60 21.25 -14.58
N GLY A 45 1.82 21.79 -15.79
CA GLY A 45 3.14 21.88 -16.43
C GLY A 45 3.62 20.61 -17.13
N TYR A 46 2.72 19.70 -17.49
CA TYR A 46 3.03 18.44 -18.17
C TYR A 46 2.64 18.46 -19.65
N PRO A 47 3.35 17.71 -20.53
CA PRO A 47 2.97 17.60 -21.94
C PRO A 47 1.63 16.86 -22.12
N PRO A 48 0.91 17.08 -23.22
CA PRO A 48 -0.43 16.49 -23.45
C PRO A 48 -0.42 14.95 -23.53
N THR A 49 0.74 14.34 -23.80
CA THR A 49 0.93 12.89 -23.83
C THR A 49 1.34 12.30 -22.48
N ALA A 50 1.50 13.13 -21.44
CA ALA A 50 1.90 12.67 -20.11
C ALA A 50 0.84 11.76 -19.50
N ARG A 51 1.30 10.70 -18.84
CA ARG A 51 0.46 9.84 -18.00
C ARG A 51 0.86 10.11 -16.56
N LEU A 52 -0.06 10.69 -15.79
CA LEU A 52 0.17 11.02 -14.39
C LEU A 52 -0.46 9.95 -13.50
N LEU A 53 0.22 9.61 -12.41
CA LEU A 53 -0.24 8.65 -11.41
C LEU A 53 -0.08 9.25 -10.02
N ILE A 54 -1.16 9.27 -9.24
CA ILE A 54 -1.13 9.54 -7.81
C ILE A 54 -1.26 8.19 -7.12
N LEU A 55 -0.20 7.77 -6.43
CA LEU A 55 -0.24 6.56 -5.61
C LEU A 55 -0.52 6.97 -4.16
N HIS A 56 -1.73 6.67 -3.72
CA HIS A 56 -2.30 7.17 -2.47
C HIS A 56 -2.47 6.03 -1.46
N ALA A 57 -1.99 6.23 -0.22
CA ALA A 57 -2.21 5.31 0.88
C ALA A 57 -3.44 5.76 1.71
N ASP A 58 -4.44 4.88 1.78
CA ASP A 58 -5.68 5.16 2.50
C ASP A 58 -5.62 4.72 3.98
N ASP A 59 -6.58 5.19 4.78
CA ASP A 59 -6.84 4.77 6.17
C ASP A 59 -5.67 4.98 7.14
N MET A 60 -4.78 5.95 6.88
CA MET A 60 -3.73 6.28 7.84
C MET A 60 -4.35 6.63 9.20
N ALA A 61 -3.69 6.21 10.27
CA ALA A 61 -4.17 6.35 11.64
C ALA A 61 -5.34 5.43 12.06
N MET A 62 -5.92 4.61 11.15
CA MET A 62 -6.94 3.61 11.50
C MET A 62 -6.48 2.64 12.60
N THR A 63 -5.28 2.09 12.44
CA THR A 63 -4.61 1.24 13.44
C THR A 63 -3.12 1.57 13.48
N SER A 64 -2.42 1.18 14.55
CA SER A 64 -0.96 1.31 14.62
C SER A 64 -0.24 0.60 13.47
N GLY A 65 -0.74 -0.57 13.04
CA GLY A 65 -0.17 -1.33 11.93
C GLY A 65 -0.29 -0.61 10.60
N VAL A 66 -1.49 -0.08 10.28
CA VAL A 66 -1.71 0.69 9.06
C VAL A 66 -0.85 1.94 9.06
N THR A 67 -0.81 2.68 10.17
CA THR A 67 0.07 3.86 10.27
C THR A 67 1.54 3.53 10.07
N HIS A 68 2.04 2.45 10.68
CA HIS A 68 3.44 2.04 10.55
C HIS A 68 3.78 1.73 9.09
N VAL A 69 2.94 0.95 8.41
CA VAL A 69 3.17 0.57 7.01
C VAL A 69 3.10 1.80 6.11
N THR A 70 2.12 2.68 6.30
CA THR A 70 2.03 3.95 5.55
C THR A 70 3.30 4.78 5.74
N GLN A 71 3.74 5.01 6.98
CA GLN A 71 4.98 5.75 7.25
C GLN A 71 6.22 5.10 6.59
N SER A 72 6.27 3.77 6.56
CA SER A 72 7.39 3.05 5.93
C SER A 72 7.34 3.11 4.41
N ALA A 73 6.14 3.07 3.82
CA ALA A 73 5.94 3.25 2.38
C ALA A 73 6.33 4.66 1.92
N VAL A 74 6.01 5.68 2.72
CA VAL A 74 6.42 7.08 2.46
C VAL A 74 7.94 7.22 2.52
N ARG A 75 8.57 6.72 3.60
CA ARG A 75 10.04 6.72 3.75
C ARG A 75 10.76 5.98 2.63
N ALA A 76 10.18 4.91 2.13
CA ALA A 76 10.72 4.14 1.01
C ALA A 76 10.45 4.79 -0.37
N GLY A 77 9.71 5.90 -0.43
CA GLY A 77 9.32 6.55 -1.68
C GLY A 77 8.30 5.77 -2.52
N ILE A 78 7.65 4.76 -1.93
CA ILE A 78 6.64 3.94 -2.61
C ILE A 78 5.38 4.77 -2.83
N VAL A 79 4.95 5.55 -1.84
CA VAL A 79 3.80 6.45 -1.93
C VAL A 79 4.22 7.87 -1.59
N ASN A 80 3.56 8.85 -2.21
CA ASN A 80 3.83 10.28 -1.99
C ASN A 80 2.58 11.06 -1.56
N SER A 81 1.43 10.38 -1.44
CA SER A 81 0.18 10.92 -0.92
C SER A 81 -0.47 9.91 0.03
N ALA A 82 -1.09 10.38 1.10
CA ALA A 82 -1.98 9.58 1.95
C ALA A 82 -3.12 10.41 2.51
N SER A 83 -4.12 9.75 3.08
CA SER A 83 -5.15 10.41 3.87
C SER A 83 -5.27 9.75 5.24
N MET A 84 -5.44 10.59 6.26
CA MET A 84 -5.69 10.10 7.62
C MET A 84 -7.18 10.12 7.89
N LEU A 85 -7.69 9.07 8.53
CA LEU A 85 -8.99 9.16 9.18
C LEU A 85 -8.91 10.27 10.25
N ALA A 86 -10.05 10.89 10.58
CA ALA A 86 -10.19 11.80 11.72
C ALA A 86 -11.64 11.77 12.25
N PRO A 87 -11.91 11.23 13.47
CA PRO A 87 -10.96 10.69 14.45
C PRO A 87 -10.58 9.25 14.17
N PRO A 88 -9.29 8.93 14.31
CA PRO A 88 -8.93 7.59 14.73
C PRO A 88 -7.96 7.58 15.91
N SER A 89 -7.81 6.40 16.49
CA SER A 89 -7.09 6.18 17.75
C SER A 89 -5.59 6.49 17.70
N PHE A 90 -5.02 6.68 16.50
CA PHE A 90 -3.57 6.82 16.30
C PHE A 90 -3.17 8.11 15.59
N VAL A 91 -4.05 9.12 15.50
CA VAL A 91 -3.72 10.44 14.90
C VAL A 91 -2.47 11.05 15.51
N ASP A 92 -2.27 10.89 16.82
CA ASP A 92 -1.14 11.46 17.56
C ASP A 92 0.23 10.94 17.08
N SER A 93 0.27 9.83 16.34
CA SER A 93 1.50 9.28 15.74
C SER A 93 1.82 9.86 14.36
N VAL A 94 0.89 10.57 13.72
CA VAL A 94 1.04 11.20 12.40
C VAL A 94 2.02 12.40 12.41
N PRO A 95 2.02 13.31 13.41
CA PRO A 95 2.93 14.46 13.46
C PRO A 95 4.41 14.11 13.34
N THR A 96 4.83 12.93 13.81
CA THR A 96 6.22 12.46 13.71
C THR A 96 6.65 12.30 12.25
N LEU A 97 5.74 11.88 11.37
CA LEU A 97 6.01 11.79 9.93
C LEU A 97 6.15 13.18 9.30
N LEU A 98 5.26 14.11 9.66
CA LEU A 98 5.30 15.49 9.15
C LEU A 98 6.56 16.27 9.57
N ARG A 99 7.13 15.95 10.74
CA ARG A 99 8.34 16.59 11.26
C ARG A 99 9.63 16.12 10.58
N ALA A 100 9.63 14.96 9.92
CA ALA A 100 10.83 14.38 9.34
C ALA A 100 11.34 15.13 8.09
N GLY A 101 10.68 16.22 7.66
CA GLY A 101 11.08 17.00 6.49
C GLY A 101 10.81 16.30 5.15
N GLU A 102 10.05 15.20 5.18
CA GLU A 102 9.62 14.48 3.99
C GLU A 102 8.62 15.33 3.21
N ARG A 103 8.89 15.57 1.92
CA ARG A 103 7.93 16.19 1.00
C ARG A 103 6.82 15.20 0.72
N PHE A 104 5.80 15.23 1.55
CA PHE A 104 4.71 14.28 1.55
C PHE A 104 3.36 15.00 1.63
N ASP A 105 2.39 14.54 0.83
CA ASP A 105 1.02 15.05 0.82
C ASP A 105 0.13 14.24 1.78
N ILE A 106 -0.54 14.92 2.71
CA ILE A 106 -1.48 14.30 3.65
C ILE A 106 -2.83 15.01 3.60
N GLY A 107 -3.85 14.27 3.14
CA GLY A 107 -5.24 14.66 3.18
C GLY A 107 -6.01 14.13 4.40
N VAL A 108 -7.30 14.47 4.46
CA VAL A 108 -8.24 13.96 5.46
C VAL A 108 -9.18 12.97 4.78
N HIS A 109 -9.23 11.73 5.29
CA HIS A 109 -10.18 10.71 4.87
C HIS A 109 -11.48 10.89 5.65
N LEU A 110 -12.48 11.50 5.01
CA LEU A 110 -13.79 11.69 5.61
C LEU A 110 -14.56 10.37 5.62
N THR A 111 -15.01 9.96 6.80
CA THR A 111 -15.80 8.73 6.95
C THR A 111 -17.16 9.01 7.57
N LEU A 112 -18.20 8.41 6.99
CA LEU A 112 -19.57 8.39 7.52
C LEU A 112 -19.99 6.97 7.97
N THR A 113 -19.11 5.99 7.77
CA THR A 113 -19.32 4.58 8.11
C THR A 113 -18.34 4.16 9.19
N SER A 114 -18.62 3.07 9.87
CA SER A 114 -17.78 2.52 10.93
C SER A 114 -18.00 1.02 10.92
N GLU A 115 -17.51 0.36 9.88
CA GLU A 115 -17.94 -0.98 9.43
C GLU A 115 -17.38 -2.15 10.24
N SER A 116 -16.21 -1.99 10.85
CA SER A 116 -15.56 -3.03 11.65
C SER A 116 -16.13 -3.14 13.08
N ALA A 117 -16.71 -4.29 13.43
CA ALA A 117 -17.31 -4.50 14.75
C ALA A 117 -16.33 -4.33 15.92
N ARG A 118 -15.02 -4.49 15.65
CA ARG A 118 -13.95 -4.41 16.63
C ARG A 118 -13.24 -3.05 16.65
N LEU A 119 -13.44 -2.23 15.62
CA LEU A 119 -12.78 -0.94 15.45
C LEU A 119 -13.83 0.07 15.01
N ARG A 120 -14.55 0.62 15.99
CA ARG A 120 -15.58 1.64 15.79
C ARG A 120 -15.03 2.99 16.21
N TRP A 121 -15.24 3.99 15.38
CA TRP A 121 -15.09 5.41 15.75
C TRP A 121 -16.48 6.03 15.97
N PRO A 122 -16.70 6.78 17.07
CA PRO A 122 -17.94 7.49 17.31
C PRO A 122 -18.04 8.74 16.42
N PRO A 123 -19.25 9.28 16.20
CA PRO A 123 -19.42 10.57 15.55
C PRO A 123 -18.72 11.67 16.36
N GLY A 124 -17.90 12.50 15.69
CA GLY A 124 -17.58 13.84 16.17
C GLY A 124 -16.55 13.96 17.32
N ARG A 125 -15.30 13.54 17.11
CA ARG A 125 -14.18 14.08 17.90
C ARG A 125 -13.04 14.56 17.01
N TRP A 126 -13.10 15.81 16.56
CA TRP A 126 -11.97 16.44 15.89
C TRP A 126 -10.93 16.80 16.94
N THR A 127 -9.76 16.16 16.89
CA THR A 127 -8.62 16.54 17.73
C THR A 127 -7.75 17.45 16.86
N THR A 128 -7.53 18.68 17.29
CA THR A 128 -6.68 19.61 16.53
C THR A 128 -5.25 19.10 16.57
N VAL A 129 -4.73 18.70 15.41
CA VAL A 129 -3.30 18.42 15.23
C VAL A 129 -2.65 19.69 14.71
N THR A 130 -2.00 20.44 15.59
CA THR A 130 -1.19 21.58 15.17
C THR A 130 0.23 21.13 14.84
N SER A 131 0.74 21.57 13.68
CA SER A 131 2.20 21.60 13.47
C SER A 131 2.83 22.48 14.56
N PRO A 132 4.04 22.15 15.05
CA PRO A 132 4.77 23.04 15.93
C PRO A 132 5.00 24.37 15.22
N SER A 133 4.93 25.46 15.96
CA SER A 133 5.51 26.72 15.50
C SER A 133 6.99 26.49 15.18
N THR A 134 7.40 26.81 13.96
CA THR A 134 8.81 26.92 13.61
C THR A 134 9.39 28.08 14.43
N THR A 135 10.23 27.77 15.41
CA THR A 135 11.05 28.76 16.14
C THR A 135 12.49 28.66 15.65
#